data_AF-A0A1D6Q5C2-F1
#
_entry.id   AF-A0A1D6Q5C2-F1
#
_cell.length_a   1.000
_cell.length_b   1.000
_cell.length_c   1.000
_cell.angle_alpha   90.00
_cell.angle_beta   90.00
_cell.angle_gamma   90.00
#
_symmetry.space_group_name_H-M   'P 1'
#
loop_
_entity.id
_entity.type
_entity.pdbx_description
1 polymer ?
#
loop_
_entity_poly.entity_id
_entity_poly.type
_entity_poly.pdbx_seq_one_letter_code
_entity_poly.pdbx_strand_id
1 'polypeptide(L)'
;MNLQPSIFTAAVLARSGAIAAKGPTDVLVHEFQFEVEQVLSREFLCDENRVAGSGTPSLGHFVIHGGGARAGDAFCSAQEDGSSEEKTRRRRSRK
;
A
#
# COMPACT_ATOMS: atom_id res chain seq x y z
N MET A 1 26.57 26.43 -9.73
CA MET A 1 25.77 25.21 -9.95
C MET A 1 24.32 25.56 -9.65
N ASN A 2 23.52 25.93 -10.66
CA ASN A 2 22.08 26.15 -10.48
C ASN A 2 21.39 24.78 -10.48
N LEU A 3 20.87 24.35 -9.34
CA LEU A 3 19.93 23.23 -9.30
C LEU A 3 18.57 23.78 -9.73
N GLN A 4 18.13 23.46 -10.94
CA GLN A 4 16.72 23.63 -11.27
C GLN A 4 15.91 22.60 -10.46
N PRO A 5 14.88 23.02 -9.71
CA PRO A 5 13.98 22.06 -9.09
C PRO A 5 13.26 21.31 -10.21
N SER A 6 13.46 20.00 -10.29
CA SER A 6 12.66 19.14 -11.16
C SER A 6 11.25 19.03 -10.59
N ILE A 7 10.27 19.42 -11.38
CA ILE A 7 8.87 19.21 -11.03
C ILE A 7 8.55 17.75 -11.36
N PHE A 8 8.26 16.95 -10.35
CA PHE A 8 7.74 15.60 -10.51
C PHE A 8 6.23 15.63 -10.35
N THR A 9 5.51 15.13 -11.35
CA THR A 9 4.05 14.97 -11.31
C THR A 9 3.72 13.49 -11.41
N ALA A 10 3.09 12.94 -10.37
CA ALA A 10 2.47 11.62 -10.44
C ALA A 10 1.02 11.74 -10.88
N ALA A 11 0.50 10.68 -11.50
CA ALA A 11 -0.90 10.59 -11.89
C ALA A 11 -1.45 9.25 -11.40
N VAL A 12 -2.67 9.28 -10.86
CA VAL A 12 -3.37 8.10 -10.37
C VAL A 12 -4.66 7.94 -11.15
N LEU A 13 -4.86 6.76 -11.76
CA LEU A 13 -6.07 6.40 -12.48
C LEU A 13 -6.76 5.24 -11.76
N ALA A 14 -8.02 5.44 -11.40
CA ALA A 14 -8.86 4.40 -10.83
C ALA A 14 -9.94 3.98 -11.84
N ARG A 15 -10.10 2.67 -12.04
CA ARG A 15 -11.14 2.09 -12.87
C ARG A 15 -11.85 0.99 -12.08
N SER A 16 -13.10 1.24 -11.73
CA SER A 16 -13.97 0.22 -11.14
C SER A 16 -14.49 -0.73 -12.21
N GLY A 17 -14.57 -2.02 -11.90
CA GLY A 17 -15.19 -3.01 -12.78
C GLY A 17 -16.65 -2.69 -13.09
N ALA A 18 -17.16 -3.22 -14.22
CA ALA A 18 -18.47 -2.92 -14.80
C ALA A 18 -19.68 -3.10 -13.85
N ILE A 19 -19.52 -3.81 -12.74
CA ILE A 19 -20.50 -3.86 -11.65
C ILE A 19 -19.94 -2.99 -10.51
N ALA A 20 -20.21 -1.68 -10.56
CA ALA A 20 -19.65 -0.67 -9.66
C ALA A 20 -19.86 -0.94 -8.16
N ALA A 21 -20.78 -1.85 -7.80
CA ALA A 21 -21.05 -2.23 -6.41
C ALA A 21 -20.42 -3.58 -5.98
N LYS A 22 -19.80 -4.34 -6.89
CA LYS A 22 -19.29 -5.70 -6.59
C LYS A 22 -17.95 -6.07 -7.24
N GLY A 23 -17.53 -5.35 -8.29
CA GLY A 23 -16.25 -5.61 -8.95
C GLY A 23 -15.07 -4.97 -8.20
N PRO A 24 -13.85 -5.52 -8.35
CA PRO A 24 -12.66 -4.84 -7.86
C PRO A 24 -12.43 -3.53 -8.60
N THR A 25 -11.68 -2.63 -7.97
CA THR A 25 -11.19 -1.38 -8.57
C THR A 25 -9.70 -1.51 -8.85
N ASP A 26 -9.34 -1.37 -10.12
CA ASP A 26 -7.94 -1.21 -10.52
C ASP A 26 -7.49 0.22 -10.22
N VAL A 27 -6.39 0.39 -9.51
CA VAL A 27 -5.71 1.68 -9.32
C VAL A 27 -4.33 1.59 -9.95
N LEU A 28 -4.04 2.50 -10.88
CA LEU A 28 -2.78 2.60 -11.60
C LEU A 28 -2.07 3.90 -11.21
N VAL A 29 -0.84 3.79 -10.72
CA VAL A 29 -0.02 4.91 -10.25
C VAL A 29 1.16 5.10 -11.21
N HIS A 30 1.21 6.24 -11.88
CA HIS A 30 2.32 6.63 -12.74
C HIS A 30 3.49 7.19 -11.91
N GLU A 31 4.73 7.04 -12.39
CA GLU A 31 5.98 7.40 -11.70
C GLU A 31 6.28 6.57 -10.43
N PHE A 32 5.78 5.34 -10.36
CA PHE A 32 5.97 4.44 -9.21
C PHE A 32 7.44 4.00 -8.97
N GLN A 33 8.35 4.30 -9.90
CA GLN A 33 9.77 4.00 -9.73
C GLN A 33 10.45 4.87 -8.66
N PHE A 34 9.87 6.02 -8.31
CA PHE A 34 10.43 6.89 -7.28
C PHE A 34 10.01 6.42 -5.89
N GLU A 35 10.96 6.41 -4.95
CA GLU A 35 10.73 5.97 -3.57
C GLU A 35 9.58 6.71 -2.88
N VAL A 36 9.47 8.02 -3.09
CA VAL A 36 8.38 8.84 -2.52
C VAL A 36 7.03 8.32 -2.99
N GLU A 37 6.87 8.04 -4.28
CA GLU A 37 5.62 7.53 -4.83
C GLU A 37 5.32 6.11 -4.32
N GLN A 38 6.36 5.28 -4.16
CA GLN A 38 6.20 3.95 -3.57
C GLN A 38 5.73 4.00 -2.12
N VAL A 39 6.33 4.86 -1.30
CA VAL A 39 5.98 5.02 0.13
C VAL A 39 4.54 5.51 0.26
N LEU A 40 4.19 6.59 -0.44
CA LEU A 40 2.83 7.15 -0.42
C LEU A 40 1.80 6.14 -0.92
N SER A 41 2.09 5.47 -2.03
CA SER A 41 1.18 4.45 -2.56
C SER A 41 0.98 3.29 -1.58
N ARG A 42 2.01 2.81 -0.89
CA ARG A 42 1.87 1.74 0.13
C ARG A 42 1.06 2.21 1.33
N GLU A 43 1.24 3.47 1.75
CA GLU A 43 0.50 4.06 2.87
C GLU A 43 -1.01 4.19 2.55
N PHE A 44 -1.36 4.62 1.33
CA PHE A 44 -2.76 4.87 0.96
C PHE A 44 -3.47 3.68 0.30
N LEU A 45 -2.74 2.80 -0.38
CA LEU A 45 -3.30 1.68 -1.14
C LEU A 45 -3.01 0.32 -0.52
N CYS A 46 -2.19 0.25 0.53
CA CYS A 46 -1.68 -0.97 1.17
C CYS A 46 -0.80 -1.80 0.23
N ASP A 47 0.36 -2.29 0.71
CA ASP A 47 1.24 -3.12 -0.13
C ASP A 47 0.58 -4.47 -0.46
N GLU A 48 -0.32 -4.95 0.40
CA GLU A 48 -1.08 -6.19 0.22
C GLU A 48 -2.01 -6.15 -1.01
N ASN A 49 -2.43 -4.95 -1.44
CA ASN A 49 -3.27 -4.79 -2.63
C ASN A 49 -2.46 -4.67 -3.92
N ARG A 50 -1.12 -4.64 -3.84
CA ARG A 50 -0.25 -4.43 -4.99
C ARG A 50 -0.10 -5.69 -5.82
N VAL A 51 -0.23 -5.55 -7.14
CA VAL A 51 0.02 -6.64 -8.09
C VAL A 51 1.52 -6.71 -8.38
N ALA A 52 2.16 -7.82 -8.00
CA ALA A 52 3.56 -8.06 -8.32
C ALA A 52 3.73 -8.34 -9.83
N GLY A 53 4.76 -7.75 -10.45
CA GLY A 53 5.15 -8.05 -11.83
C GLY A 53 4.18 -7.51 -12.91
N SER A 54 3.24 -6.63 -12.56
CA SER A 54 2.41 -5.93 -13.54
C SER A 54 3.18 -4.75 -14.17
N GLY A 55 3.32 -4.74 -15.50
CA GLY A 55 3.73 -3.54 -16.24
C GLY A 55 5.21 -3.16 -16.16
N THR A 56 5.49 -1.87 -16.38
CA THR A 56 6.83 -1.26 -16.33
C THR A 56 7.20 -0.86 -14.90
N PRO A 57 8.50 -0.67 -14.57
CA PRO A 57 8.91 -0.20 -13.25
C PRO A 57 8.29 1.14 -12.83
N SER A 58 7.90 1.95 -13.82
CA SER A 58 7.26 3.27 -13.65
C SER A 58 5.77 3.21 -13.31
N LEU A 59 5.12 2.04 -13.36
CA LEU A 59 3.68 1.90 -13.20
C LEU A 59 3.35 0.95 -12.04
N GLY A 60 2.79 1.50 -10.96
CA GLY A 60 2.23 0.73 -9.86
C GLY A 60 0.81 0.29 -10.22
N HIS A 61 0.46 -0.96 -9.94
CA HIS A 61 -0.91 -1.49 -10.09
C HIS A 61 -1.38 -2.07 -8.77
N PHE A 62 -2.55 -1.63 -8.33
CA PHE A 62 -3.23 -2.08 -7.14
C PHE A 62 -4.63 -2.55 -7.49
N VAL A 63 -5.09 -3.62 -6.83
CA VAL A 63 -6.43 -4.17 -7.00
C VAL A 63 -7.17 -4.08 -5.68
N ILE A 64 -8.06 -3.09 -5.59
CA ILE A 64 -8.85 -2.81 -4.39
C ILE A 64 -10.15 -3.60 -4.47
N HIS A 65 -10.34 -4.53 -3.54
CA HIS A 65 -11.58 -5.29 -3.44
C HIS A 65 -12.60 -4.49 -2.62
N GLY A 66 -13.82 -4.32 -3.15
CA GLY A 66 -14.88 -3.62 -2.43
C GLY A 66 -15.25 -4.34 -1.13
N GLY A 67 -15.61 -3.56 -0.11
CA GLY A 67 -16.11 -4.07 1.17
C GLY A 67 -17.45 -4.78 0.98
N GLY A 68 -17.42 -6.10 0.79
CA GLY A 68 -18.60 -6.92 0.98
C GLY A 68 -18.97 -6.96 2.47
N ALA A 69 -20.21 -7.31 2.82
CA ALA A 69 -20.74 -7.37 4.20
C ALA A 69 -19.96 -8.27 5.20
N ARG A 70 -18.82 -8.86 4.78
CA ARG A 70 -17.93 -9.73 5.55
C ARG A 70 -16.51 -9.20 5.70
N ALA A 71 -16.10 -8.20 4.92
CA ALA A 71 -14.86 -7.48 5.13
C ALA A 71 -15.20 -6.30 6.04
N GLY A 72 -14.41 -6.06 7.10
CA GLY A 72 -14.63 -4.92 7.99
C GLY A 72 -14.58 -3.58 7.25
N ASP A 73 -14.81 -2.51 7.98
CA ASP A 73 -14.63 -1.13 7.50
C ASP A 73 -13.16 -0.75 7.24
N ALA A 74 -12.22 -1.60 7.64
CA ALA A 74 -10.79 -1.41 7.43
C ALA A 74 -10.39 -1.59 5.95
N PHE A 75 -9.72 -0.59 5.41
CA PHE A 75 -9.21 -0.57 4.04
C PHE A 75 -7.93 -1.40 3.86
N CYS A 76 -6.98 -1.29 4.80
CA CYS A 76 -5.81 -2.16 4.90
C CYS A 76 -6.04 -3.22 5.99
N SER A 77 -5.48 -4.42 5.79
CA SER A 77 -5.35 -5.36 6.90
C SER A 77 -4.44 -4.77 7.97
N ALA A 78 -4.83 -4.86 9.24
CA ALA A 78 -3.91 -4.52 10.33
C ALA A 78 -2.66 -5.39 10.22
N GLN A 79 -1.52 -4.79 9.91
CA GLN A 79 -0.24 -5.44 10.16
C GLN A 79 -0.10 -5.55 11.68
N GLU A 80 0.06 -6.77 12.20
CA GLU A 80 0.70 -6.92 13.50
C GLU A 80 2.13 -6.42 13.30
N ASP A 81 2.39 -5.19 13.74
CA ASP A 81 3.74 -4.63 13.79
C ASP A 81 4.62 -5.62 14.56
N GLY A 82 5.36 -6.43 13.83
CA GLY A 82 6.41 -7.30 14.34
C GLY A 82 7.58 -6.45 14.82
N SER A 83 7.37 -5.62 15.84
CA SER A 83 8.44 -5.06 16.64
C SER A 83 9.00 -6.20 17.51
N SER A 84 10.08 -6.80 17.02
CA SER A 84 10.91 -7.72 17.79
C SER A 84 11.57 -6.97 18.95
N GLU A 85 11.39 -7.54 20.15
CA GLU A 85 12.21 -7.41 21.37
C GLU A 85 12.23 -6.06 22.12
N GLU A 86 11.57 -6.04 23.30
CA GLU A 86 12.27 -6.27 24.58
C GLU A 86 11.29 -6.16 25.76
N LYS A 87 10.97 -7.29 26.41
CA LYS A 87 10.41 -7.27 27.78
C LYS A 87 11.39 -7.92 28.73
N THR A 88 12.41 -7.14 29.03
CA THR A 88 13.32 -7.36 30.14
C THR A 88 12.54 -7.58 31.45
N ARG A 89 13.05 -8.55 32.22
CA ARG A 89 12.91 -8.70 33.69
C ARG A 89 11.51 -8.97 34.25
N ARG A 90 11.26 -10.24 34.61
CA ARG A 90 11.16 -10.69 36.03
C ARG A 90 10.64 -12.13 36.08
N ARG A 91 11.50 -13.06 36.50
CA ARG A 91 11.24 -14.14 37.47
C ARG A 91 12.35 -15.19 37.41
N ARG A 92 13.53 -14.83 37.95
CA ARG A 92 14.39 -15.80 38.64
C ARG A 92 14.37 -15.46 40.12
N SER A 93 13.59 -16.24 40.86
CA SER A 93 13.83 -16.57 42.26
C SER A 93 13.05 -17.88 42.45
N ARG A 94 13.64 -19.05 42.17
CA ARG A 94 14.36 -19.85 43.17
C ARG A 94 13.72 -19.74 44.55
N LYS A 95 12.72 -20.59 44.81
CA LYS A 95 12.72 -21.46 45.98
C LYS A 95 11.90 -22.71 45.67
#